data_AF-X0VKD8-F1
#
_entry.id   AF-X0VKD8-F1
#
_cell.length_a   1.000
_cell.length_b   1.000
_cell.length_c   1.000
_cell.angle_alpha   90.00
_cell.angle_beta   90.00
_cell.angle_gamma   90.00
#
_symmetry.space_group_name_H-M   'P 1'
#
loop_
_entity.id
_entity.type
_entity.pdbx_description
1 polymer ?
#
loop_
_entity_poly.entity_id
_entity_poly.type
_entity_poly.pdbx_seq_one_letter_code
_entity_poly.pdbx_strand_id
1 'polypeptide(L)' 'MAGKEIMDKLSIYIPQRKMDVKPVERLIRLGQRRDRSVNYLVVEAIVQYLDREENQN' A
#
# COMPACT_ATOMS: atom_id res chain seq x y z
N MET A 1 -24.51 15.99 -11.17
CA MET A 1 -24.09 14.61 -11.46
C MET A 1 -23.55 14.05 -10.15
N ALA A 2 -24.19 13.03 -9.59
CA ALA A 2 -23.69 12.40 -8.37
C ALA A 2 -22.34 11.78 -8.70
N GLY A 3 -21.26 12.37 -8.17
CA GLY A 3 -19.92 11.79 -8.26
C GLY A 3 -20.02 10.41 -7.63
N LYS A 4 -19.96 9.37 -8.46
CA LYS A 4 -19.90 7.99 -8.00
C LYS A 4 -18.54 7.91 -7.30
N GLU A 5 -18.52 8.10 -5.98
CA GLU A 5 -17.36 7.78 -5.16
C GLU A 5 -17.08 6.31 -5.42
N ILE A 6 -16.11 6.06 -6.30
CA ILE A 6 -15.72 4.70 -6.56
C ILE A 6 -14.98 4.29 -5.30
N MET A 7 -15.65 3.54 -4.42
CA MET A 7 -14.98 2.76 -3.39
C MET A 7 -14.26 1.62 -4.09
N ASP A 8 -13.28 1.96 -4.92
CA ASP A 8 -12.48 1.01 -5.68
C ASP A 8 -11.59 0.25 -4.70
N LYS A 9 -12.05 -0.93 -4.33
CA LYS A 9 -11.22 -1.89 -3.61
C LYS A 9 -10.09 -2.32 -4.53
N LEU A 10 -8.90 -1.76 -4.31
CA LEU A 10 -7.68 -2.18 -5.01
C LEU A 10 -7.22 -3.54 -4.47
N SER A 11 -7.27 -4.57 -5.30
CA SER A 11 -6.67 -5.88 -5.00
C SER A 11 -5.25 -5.93 -5.55
N ILE A 12 -4.24 -6.02 -4.68
CA ILE A 12 -2.83 -6.06 -5.07
C ILE A 12 -2.33 -7.51 -5.06
N TYR A 13 -1.89 -8.00 -6.21
CA TYR A 13 -1.23 -9.30 -6.31
C TYR A 13 0.23 -9.21 -5.87
N ILE A 14 0.66 -10.12 -5.01
CA ILE A 14 2.07 -10.27 -4.60
C ILE A 14 2.68 -11.41 -5.40
N PRO A 15 3.66 -11.14 -6.29
CA PRO A 15 4.33 -12.19 -7.05
C PRO A 15 4.96 -13.25 -6.15
N GLN A 16 4.89 -14.52 -6.56
CA GLN A 16 5.36 -15.64 -5.74
C GLN A 16 6.82 -15.50 -5.28
N ARG A 17 7.71 -15.00 -6.15
CA ARG A 17 9.12 -14.69 -5.84
C ARG A 17 9.32 -13.70 -4.68
N LYS A 18 8.28 -12.94 -4.32
CA LYS A 18 8.28 -11.99 -3.20
C LYS A 18 7.52 -12.51 -1.98
N MET A 19 7.09 -13.79 -1.97
CA MET A 19 6.46 -14.39 -0.79
C MET A 19 7.47 -14.65 0.33
N ASP A 20 8.72 -14.99 -0.01
CA ASP A 20 9.77 -15.26 1.00
C ASP A 20 10.10 -14.02 1.85
N VAL A 21 9.93 -12.82 1.29
CA VAL A 21 10.12 -11.56 2.04
C VAL A 21 8.90 -11.17 2.89
N LYS A 22 7.84 -11.99 2.88
CA LYS A 22 6.62 -11.91 3.70
C LYS A 22 6.09 -10.47 3.88
N PRO A 23 5.79 -9.76 2.78
CA PRO A 23 5.51 -8.33 2.83
C PRO A 23 4.25 -8.00 3.65
N VAL A 24 3.20 -8.83 3.56
CA VAL A 24 1.96 -8.65 4.33
C VAL A 24 2.21 -8.79 5.83
N GLU A 25 2.95 -9.82 6.24
CA GLU A 25 3.29 -10.04 7.66
C GLU A 25 4.10 -8.87 8.23
N ARG A 26 5.06 -8.36 7.46
CA ARG A 26 5.87 -7.20 7.84
C ARG A 26 5.03 -5.93 7.97
N LEU A 27 4.07 -5.72 7.06
CA LEU A 27 3.12 -4.61 7.11
C LEU A 27 2.19 -4.71 8.32
N ILE A 28 1.68 -5.90 8.65
CA ILE A 28 0.85 -6.13 9.85
C ILE A 28 1.63 -5.73 11.11
N ARG A 29 2.87 -6.22 11.26
CA ARG A 29 3.73 -5.89 12.41
C ARG A 29 4.07 -4.40 12.47
N LEU A 30 4.27 -3.76 11.32
CA LEU A 30 4.51 -2.33 11.26
C LEU A 30 3.26 -1.53 11.66
N GLY A 31 2.09 -1.94 11.18
CA GLY A 31 0.81 -1.32 11.51
C GLY A 31 0.51 -1.36 13.00
N GLN A 32 0.74 -2.51 13.64
CA GLN A 32 0.62 -2.65 15.10
C GLN A 32 1.55 -1.69 15.86
N ARG A 33 2.81 -1.57 15.43
CA ARG A 33 3.78 -0.67 16.09
C ARG A 33 3.47 0.82 15.91
N ARG A 34 2.78 1.18 14.82
CA ARG A 34 2.45 2.57 14.47
C ARG A 34 1.01 2.96 14.77
N ASP A 35 0.21 2.04 15.31
CA ASP A 35 -1.24 2.18 15.46
C ASP A 35 -1.95 2.59 14.15
N ARG A 36 -1.61 1.90 13.06
CA ARG A 36 -2.16 2.14 11.72
C ARG A 36 -2.62 0.84 11.06
N SER A 37 -3.65 0.95 10.21
CA SER A 37 -4.12 -0.18 9.41
C SER A 37 -3.12 -0.53 8.31
N VAL A 38 -3.10 -1.80 7.89
CA VAL A 38 -2.29 -2.24 6.75
C VAL A 38 -2.65 -1.47 5.47
N ASN A 39 -3.95 -1.20 5.25
CA ASN A 39 -4.40 -0.45 4.09
C ASN A 39 -3.81 0.97 4.05
N TYR A 40 -3.77 1.65 5.20
CA TYR A 40 -3.14 2.96 5.32
C TYR A 40 -1.67 2.90 4.90
N LEU A 41 -0.92 1.94 5.44
CA LEU A 41 0.51 1.77 5.13
C LEU A 41 0.76 1.44 3.66
N VAL A 42 -0.13 0.67 3.03
CA VAL A 42 0.00 0.34 1.61
C VAL A 42 -0.22 1.57 0.73
N VAL A 43 -1.26 2.36 1.00
CA VAL A 43 -1.53 3.59 0.26
C VAL A 43 -0.40 4.61 0.47
N GLU A 44 0.04 4.78 1.71
CA GLU A 44 1.19 5.65 2.05
C GLU A 44 2.45 5.25 1.27
N ALA A 45 2.77 3.94 1.22
CA ALA A 45 3.92 3.45 0.49
C ALA A 45 3.80 3.66 -1.03
N ILE A 46 2.60 3.56 -1.61
CA ILE A 46 2.34 3.85 -3.02
C ILE A 46 2.58 5.32 -3.31
N VAL A 47 2.00 6.23 -2.52
CA VAL A 47 2.19 7.68 -2.68
C VAL A 47 3.66 8.06 -2.56
N GLN A 48 4.35 7.59 -1.52
CA GLN A 48 5.79 7.84 -1.35
C GLN A 48 6.66 7.27 -2.49
N TYR A 49 6.21 6.19 -3.15
CA TYR A 49 6.89 5.69 -4.33
C TYR A 49 6.69 6.64 -5.51
N LEU A 50 5.44 7.04 -5.80
CA LEU A 50 5.12 7.97 -6.89
C LEU A 50 5.83 9.30 -6.71
N ASP A 51 5.75 9.92 -5.53
CA ASP A 51 6.41 11.19 -5.22
C ASP A 51 7.92 11.13 -5.51
N ARG A 52 8.58 10.00 -5.23
CA ARG A 52 10.01 9.83 -5.50
C ARG A 52 10.31 9.76 -6.99
N GLU A 53 9.50 9.03 -7.76
CA GLU A 53 9.70 8.87 -9.20
C GLU A 53 9.32 10.15 -9.97
N GLU A 54 8.31 10.90 -9.50
CA GLU A 54 7.88 12.15 -10.11
C GLU A 54 8.86 13.30 -9.85
N ASN A 55 9.47 13.36 -8.66
CA ASN A 55 10.48 14.38 -8.31
C ASN A 55 11.90 14.08 -8.86
N GLN A 56 12.09 12.94 -9.54
CA GLN A 56 13.36 12.59 -10.20
C GLN A 56 13.40 12.97 -11.69
N ASN A 57 12.31 13.55 -12.22
CA ASN A 57 12.23 14.14 -13.56
C ASN A 57 12.10 15.66 -13.50
#